data_AF-A0A7J8Z9K0-F1
#
_entry.id   AF-A0A7J8Z9K0-F1
#
_cell.length_a   1.000
_cell.length_b   1.000
_cell.length_c   1.000
_cell.angle_alpha   90.00
_cell.angle_beta   90.00
_cell.angle_gamma   90.00
#
_symmetry.space_group_name_H-M   'P 1'
#
loop_
_entity.id
_entity.type
_entity.pdbx_description
1 polymer ?
#
loop_
_entity_poly.entity_id
_entity_poly.type
_entity_poly.pdbx_seq_one_letter_code
_entity_poly.pdbx_strand_id
1 'polypeptide(L)'
;VNVPVVGGHAGITILPLFSQATPKANLAEGDIKVLTKRTQVGGTEVVEAKAGKGSATLYAGAIFADACLKGLNGVPDVVECSFVQSTVTELPFFASKVRLRKNGVEEVLGLSSLSEYEKNGLESLKPELKASIDKGINFANQ
;
A
#
# COMPACT_ATOMS: atom_id res chain seq x y z
N VAL A 1 -13.70 7.75 -4.96
CA VAL A 1 -12.34 8.32 -4.80
C VAL A 1 -11.37 7.16 -4.76
N ASN A 2 -10.31 7.21 -5.55
CA ASN A 2 -9.23 6.22 -5.56
C ASN A 2 -7.92 6.95 -5.23
N VAL A 3 -7.21 6.51 -4.20
CA VAL A 3 -5.89 7.03 -3.81
C VAL A 3 -4.94 5.83 -3.76
N PRO A 4 -3.90 5.79 -4.61
CA PRO A 4 -2.92 4.72 -4.53
C PRO A 4 -2.17 4.77 -3.19
N VAL A 5 -1.97 3.62 -2.56
CA VAL A 5 -1.14 3.49 -1.35
C VAL A 5 0.01 2.54 -1.66
N VAL A 6 1.24 2.98 -1.39
CA VAL A 6 2.48 2.26 -1.70
C VAL A 6 3.33 2.07 -0.44
N GLY A 7 4.41 1.28 -0.54
CA GLY A 7 5.31 1.02 0.59
C GLY A 7 5.05 -0.33 1.28
N GLY A 8 4.59 -0.27 2.52
CA GLY A 8 4.25 -1.42 3.37
C GLY A 8 2.86 -1.26 4.02
N HIS A 9 2.60 -2.02 5.09
CA HIS A 9 1.31 -2.07 5.78
C HIS A 9 1.40 -1.78 7.29
N ALA A 10 2.44 -1.07 7.73
CA ALA A 10 2.64 -0.72 9.14
C ALA A 10 3.21 0.69 9.30
N GLY A 11 2.55 1.51 10.14
CA GLY A 11 3.09 2.83 10.53
C GLY A 11 3.50 3.68 9.33
N ILE A 12 4.71 4.22 9.36
CA ILE A 12 5.22 5.13 8.31
C ILE A 12 5.40 4.44 6.96
N THR A 13 5.42 3.10 6.92
CA THR A 13 5.53 2.35 5.67
C THR A 13 4.29 2.48 4.80
N ILE A 14 3.16 2.91 5.36
CA ILE A 14 1.94 3.19 4.60
C ILE A 14 2.06 4.60 3.99
N LEU A 15 2.29 4.66 2.66
CA LEU A 15 2.45 5.92 1.94
C LEU A 15 1.28 6.15 0.95
N PRO A 16 0.24 6.92 1.35
CA PRO A 16 -0.83 7.33 0.44
C PRO A 16 -0.35 8.41 -0.53
N LEU A 17 -0.56 8.17 -1.83
CA LEU A 17 -0.17 9.08 -2.91
C LEU A 17 -1.33 10.01 -3.27
N PHE A 18 -1.60 10.99 -2.40
CA PHE A 18 -2.68 11.97 -2.61
C PHE A 18 -2.48 12.80 -3.88
N SER A 19 -1.24 12.98 -4.35
CA SER A 19 -0.98 13.64 -5.64
C SER A 19 -1.57 12.88 -6.84
N GLN A 20 -1.88 11.58 -6.65
CA GLN A 20 -2.42 10.68 -7.66
C GLN A 20 -3.89 10.31 -7.39
N ALA A 21 -4.57 11.04 -6.50
CA ALA A 21 -5.98 10.83 -6.21
C ALA A 21 -6.86 11.02 -7.46
N THR A 22 -7.85 10.14 -7.62
CA THR A 22 -8.85 10.21 -8.70
C THR A 22 -10.28 10.24 -8.11
N PRO A 23 -11.10 11.27 -8.40
CA PRO A 23 -10.75 12.49 -9.14
C PRO A 23 -9.67 13.31 -8.44
N LYS A 24 -8.98 14.17 -9.20
CA LYS A 24 -7.89 15.00 -8.66
C LYS A 24 -8.40 15.89 -7.54
N ALA A 25 -7.75 15.82 -6.38
CA ALA A 25 -8.03 16.67 -5.24
C ALA A 25 -6.92 17.71 -5.10
N ASN A 26 -7.28 18.99 -5.03
CA ASN A 26 -6.35 20.08 -4.75
C ASN A 26 -6.28 20.28 -3.23
N LEU A 27 -5.59 19.38 -2.53
CA LEU A 27 -5.42 19.42 -1.08
C LEU A 27 -4.29 20.38 -0.70
N ALA A 28 -4.47 21.13 0.39
CA ALA A 28 -3.38 21.90 0.96
C ALA A 28 -2.33 20.97 1.58
N GLU A 29 -1.08 21.41 1.66
CA GLU A 29 0.02 20.61 2.23
C GLU A 29 -0.28 20.18 3.69
N GLY A 30 -0.92 21.06 4.47
CA GLY A 30 -1.36 20.74 5.84
C GLY A 30 -2.35 19.57 5.87
N ASP A 31 -3.32 19.55 4.96
CA ASP A 31 -4.31 18.47 4.85
C ASP A 31 -3.64 17.16 4.42
N ILE A 32 -2.70 17.21 3.48
CA ILE A 32 -1.94 16.03 3.04
C ILE A 32 -1.21 15.40 4.23
N LYS A 33 -0.56 16.20 5.08
CA LYS A 33 0.15 15.71 6.28
C LYS A 33 -0.81 15.05 7.27
N VAL A 34 -1.93 15.71 7.56
CA VAL A 34 -2.95 15.18 8.49
C VAL A 34 -3.56 13.89 7.96
N LEU A 35 -3.96 13.86 6.68
CA LEU A 35 -4.54 12.68 6.05
C LEU A 35 -3.55 11.52 5.95
N THR A 36 -2.29 11.81 5.63
CA THR A 36 -1.21 10.81 5.62
C THR A 36 -1.04 10.19 6.99
N LYS A 37 -0.89 11.02 8.03
CA LYS A 37 -0.73 10.54 9.40
C LYS A 37 -1.92 9.68 9.84
N ARG A 38 -3.14 10.14 9.57
CA ARG A 38 -4.37 9.40 9.91
C ARG A 38 -4.46 8.06 9.18
N THR A 39 -4.04 8.01 7.91
CA THR A 39 -3.98 6.75 7.14
C THR A 39 -3.01 5.75 7.78
N GLN A 40 -1.85 6.22 8.25
CA GLN A 40 -0.83 5.37 8.90
C GLN A 40 -1.26 4.82 10.26
N VAL A 41 -2.08 5.56 11.01
CA VAL A 41 -2.54 5.16 12.36
C VAL A 41 -3.96 4.63 12.42
N GLY A 42 -4.68 4.58 11.29
CA GLY A 42 -6.09 4.19 11.26
C GLY A 42 -6.37 2.81 11.86
N GLY A 43 -5.44 1.85 11.70
CA GLY A 43 -5.54 0.55 12.37
C GLY A 43 -5.47 0.65 13.89
N THR A 44 -4.56 1.47 14.42
CA THR A 44 -4.40 1.75 15.85
C THR A 44 -5.65 2.43 16.42
N GLU A 45 -6.17 3.46 15.74
CA GLU A 45 -7.39 4.17 16.15
C GLU A 45 -8.59 3.22 16.30
N VAL A 46 -8.72 2.23 15.40
CA VAL A 46 -9.79 1.22 15.50
C VAL A 46 -9.58 0.27 16.69
N VAL A 47 -8.36 -0.17 16.94
CA VAL A 47 -8.05 -1.05 18.08
C VAL A 47 -8.35 -0.33 19.40
N GLU A 48 -7.96 0.93 19.51
CA GLU A 48 -8.25 1.79 20.66
C GLU A 48 -9.76 1.97 20.84
N ALA A 49 -10.48 2.31 19.76
CA ALA A 49 -11.93 2.46 19.79
C ALA A 49 -12.67 1.17 20.16
N LYS A 50 -12.11 0.00 19.83
CA LYS A 50 -12.65 -1.31 20.21
C LYS A 50 -12.14 -1.82 21.55
N ALA A 51 -11.42 -1.00 22.32
CA ALA A 51 -10.81 -1.39 23.59
C ALA A 51 -10.00 -2.70 23.51
N GLY A 52 -9.26 -2.89 22.40
CA GLY A 52 -8.45 -4.08 22.15
C GLY A 52 -9.21 -5.30 21.62
N LYS A 53 -10.52 -5.22 21.38
CA LYS A 53 -11.36 -6.36 20.94
C LYS A 53 -11.29 -6.65 19.43
N GLY A 54 -10.11 -6.46 18.82
CA GLY A 54 -9.83 -6.77 17.41
C GLY A 54 -9.72 -5.55 16.49
N SER A 55 -9.32 -5.78 15.23
CA SER A 55 -9.07 -4.75 14.21
C SER A 55 -10.16 -4.73 13.12
N ALA A 56 -9.90 -4.06 11.98
CA ALA A 56 -10.77 -4.03 10.80
C ALA A 56 -10.07 -4.72 9.63
N THR A 57 -10.71 -5.71 9.00
CA THR A 57 -10.05 -6.49 7.92
C THR A 57 -11.00 -7.06 6.87
N LEU A 58 -12.21 -7.49 7.26
CA LEU A 58 -13.01 -8.42 6.44
C LEU A 58 -13.50 -7.85 5.09
N TYR A 59 -13.87 -6.56 5.03
CA TYR A 59 -14.36 -5.95 3.78
C TYR A 59 -13.24 -5.75 2.74
N ALA A 60 -12.08 -5.22 3.16
CA ALA A 60 -10.96 -4.98 2.25
C ALA A 60 -10.42 -6.30 1.64
N GLY A 61 -10.36 -7.36 2.45
CA GLY A 61 -10.00 -8.70 1.97
C GLY A 61 -10.95 -9.22 0.90
N ALA A 62 -12.26 -9.03 1.06
CA ALA A 62 -13.25 -9.45 0.06
C ALA A 62 -13.10 -8.70 -1.27
N ILE A 63 -12.83 -7.39 -1.22
CA ILE A 63 -12.61 -6.57 -2.43
C ILE A 63 -11.36 -7.04 -3.19
N PHE A 64 -10.25 -7.27 -2.49
CA PHE A 64 -9.03 -7.74 -3.14
C PHE A 64 -9.18 -9.17 -3.69
N ALA A 65 -9.89 -10.05 -2.96
CA ALA A 65 -10.21 -11.40 -3.46
C ALA A 65 -11.05 -11.34 -4.75
N ASP A 66 -12.06 -10.47 -4.81
CA ASP A 66 -12.86 -10.24 -6.02
C ASP A 66 -12.01 -9.73 -7.20
N ALA A 67 -11.05 -8.83 -6.94
CA ALA A 67 -10.11 -8.38 -7.96
C ALA A 67 -9.25 -9.54 -8.50
N CYS A 68 -8.72 -10.40 -7.63
CA CYS A 68 -8.01 -11.61 -8.06
C CYS A 68 -8.88 -12.53 -8.92
N LEU A 69 -10.16 -12.73 -8.54
CA LEU A 69 -11.11 -13.53 -9.31
C LEU A 69 -11.42 -12.91 -10.68
N LYS A 70 -11.56 -11.57 -10.76
CA LYS A 70 -11.72 -10.85 -12.03
C LYS A 70 -10.50 -11.03 -12.93
N GLY A 71 -9.29 -10.91 -12.38
CA GLY A 71 -8.05 -11.18 -13.10
C GLY A 71 -8.00 -12.61 -13.64
N LEU A 72 -8.40 -13.60 -12.83
CA LEU A 72 -8.48 -15.01 -13.20
C LEU A 72 -9.50 -15.25 -14.33
N ASN A 73 -10.64 -14.55 -14.29
CA ASN A 73 -11.68 -14.60 -15.32
C ASN A 73 -11.31 -13.83 -16.60
N GLY A 74 -10.13 -13.20 -16.67
CA GLY A 74 -9.66 -12.49 -17.85
C GLY A 74 -10.31 -11.12 -18.06
N VAL A 75 -10.91 -10.53 -17.02
CA VAL A 75 -11.37 -9.14 -17.07
C VAL A 75 -10.16 -8.25 -17.36
N PRO A 76 -10.23 -7.36 -18.37
CA PRO A 76 -9.12 -6.46 -18.68
C PRO A 76 -8.91 -5.43 -17.58
N ASP A 77 -7.68 -4.93 -17.48
CA ASP A 77 -7.33 -3.75 -16.66
C ASP A 77 -7.69 -3.83 -15.17
N VAL A 78 -7.66 -5.03 -14.58
CA VAL A 78 -7.76 -5.19 -13.12
C VAL A 78 -6.44 -4.76 -12.49
N VAL A 79 -6.46 -3.61 -11.82
CA VAL A 79 -5.29 -3.01 -11.17
C VAL A 79 -5.60 -2.70 -9.71
N GLU A 80 -4.77 -3.24 -8.81
CA GLU A 80 -4.89 -3.03 -7.36
C GLU A 80 -3.51 -2.71 -6.75
N CYS A 81 -3.48 -2.09 -5.58
CA CYS A 81 -2.23 -1.99 -4.81
C CYS A 81 -2.01 -3.29 -4.02
N SER A 82 -0.83 -3.89 -4.15
CA SER A 82 -0.48 -5.12 -3.42
C SER A 82 0.99 -5.14 -3.01
N PHE A 83 1.27 -5.68 -1.82
CA PHE A 83 2.63 -5.93 -1.33
C PHE A 83 3.16 -7.25 -1.88
N VAL A 84 4.07 -7.16 -2.83
CA VAL A 84 4.58 -8.31 -3.60
C VAL A 84 6.10 -8.23 -3.76
N GLN A 85 6.71 -9.32 -4.24
CA GLN A 85 8.09 -9.26 -4.71
C GLN A 85 8.17 -8.23 -5.84
N SER A 86 9.11 -7.29 -5.74
CA SER A 86 9.11 -6.09 -6.57
C SER A 86 10.51 -5.59 -6.87
N THR A 87 10.66 -4.93 -8.02
CA THR A 87 11.87 -4.20 -8.43
C THR A 87 11.63 -2.69 -8.52
N VAL A 88 10.48 -2.21 -8.01
CA VAL A 88 10.11 -0.78 -8.00
C VAL A 88 11.05 0.04 -7.12
N THR A 89 11.66 -0.59 -6.13
CA THR A 89 12.72 -0.03 -5.28
C THR A 89 13.85 -1.04 -5.17
N GLU A 90 14.91 -0.67 -4.47
CA GLU A 90 16.02 -1.56 -4.08
C GLU A 90 15.61 -2.67 -3.08
N LEU A 91 14.41 -2.58 -2.48
CA LEU A 91 13.89 -3.57 -1.56
C LEU A 91 13.24 -4.74 -2.32
N PRO A 92 13.43 -5.99 -1.86
CA PRO A 92 12.93 -7.16 -2.59
C PRO A 92 11.39 -7.30 -2.56
N PHE A 93 10.72 -6.63 -1.62
CA PHE A 93 9.26 -6.57 -1.53
C PHE A 93 8.80 -5.12 -1.35
N PHE A 94 7.74 -4.74 -2.04
CA PHE A 94 7.20 -3.39 -1.99
C PHE A 94 5.74 -3.36 -2.45
N ALA A 95 4.90 -2.57 -1.79
CA ALA A 95 3.53 -2.34 -2.20
C ALA A 95 3.47 -1.29 -3.31
N SER A 96 2.89 -1.65 -4.44
CA SER A 96 2.65 -0.76 -5.58
C SER A 96 1.45 -1.25 -6.37
N LYS A 97 1.06 -0.51 -7.41
CA LYS A 97 0.01 -0.97 -8.32
C LYS A 97 0.49 -2.23 -9.04
N VAL A 98 -0.35 -3.24 -9.10
CA VAL A 98 -0.11 -4.49 -9.82
C VAL A 98 -1.26 -4.76 -10.77
N ARG A 99 -0.96 -5.30 -11.95
CA ARG A 99 -1.95 -5.79 -12.90
C ARG A 99 -2.24 -7.26 -12.63
N LEU A 100 -3.50 -7.58 -12.35
CA LEU A 100 -3.97 -8.93 -12.06
C LEU A 100 -4.57 -9.57 -13.31
N ARG A 101 -4.14 -10.81 -13.59
CA ARG A 101 -4.50 -11.60 -14.77
C ARG A 101 -4.64 -13.07 -14.41
N LYS A 102 -4.77 -13.92 -15.43
CA LYS A 102 -4.99 -15.37 -15.27
C LYS A 102 -3.92 -16.07 -14.42
N ASN A 103 -2.69 -15.56 -14.42
CA ASN A 103 -1.56 -16.14 -13.69
C ASN A 103 -1.20 -15.33 -12.42
N GLY A 104 -2.14 -14.56 -11.87
CA GLY A 104 -1.90 -13.70 -10.70
C GLY A 104 -1.35 -12.33 -11.11
N VAL A 105 -0.27 -11.90 -10.46
CA VAL A 105 0.42 -10.64 -10.77
C VAL A 105 1.21 -10.80 -12.08
N GLU A 106 0.71 -10.20 -13.15
CA GLU A 106 1.37 -10.23 -14.47
C GLU A 106 2.37 -9.08 -14.63
N GLU A 107 2.06 -7.93 -14.03
CA GLU A 107 2.87 -6.71 -14.14
C GLU A 107 2.88 -5.99 -12.79
N VAL A 108 4.08 -5.62 -12.34
CA VAL A 108 4.27 -4.67 -11.23
C VAL A 108 4.49 -3.29 -11.85
N LEU A 109 3.52 -2.39 -11.66
CA LEU A 109 3.59 -1.05 -12.23
C LEU A 109 4.52 -0.17 -11.37
N GLY A 110 5.42 0.53 -12.05
CA GLY A 110 6.34 1.47 -11.41
C GLY A 110 5.65 2.64 -10.71
N LEU A 111 6.42 3.39 -9.93
CA LEU A 111 5.94 4.64 -9.34
C LEU A 111 5.87 5.71 -10.43
N SER A 112 4.69 6.31 -10.59
CA SER A 112 4.53 7.54 -11.36
C SER A 112 5.11 8.75 -10.61
N SER A 113 4.92 9.95 -11.15
CA SER A 113 5.40 11.18 -10.52
C SER A 113 4.92 11.28 -9.06
N LEU A 114 5.88 11.52 -8.16
CA LEU A 114 5.65 11.78 -6.75
C LEU A 114 5.85 13.28 -6.46
N SER A 115 5.02 13.83 -5.58
CA SER A 115 5.28 15.14 -4.97
C SER A 115 6.52 15.10 -4.07
N GLU A 116 7.06 16.25 -3.71
CA GLU A 116 8.21 16.34 -2.80
C GLU A 116 7.93 15.69 -1.43
N TYR A 117 6.73 15.91 -0.88
CA TYR A 117 6.30 15.27 0.36
C TYR A 117 6.30 13.73 0.25
N GLU A 118 5.75 13.19 -0.85
CA GLU A 118 5.70 11.74 -1.07
C GLU A 118 7.09 11.14 -1.33
N LYS A 119 7.99 11.86 -2.01
CA LYS A 119 9.40 11.44 -2.18
C LYS A 119 10.11 11.33 -0.84
N ASN A 120 9.97 12.35 0.01
CA ASN A 120 10.55 12.34 1.35
C ASN A 120 9.96 11.21 2.22
N GLY A 121 8.65 10.96 2.08
CA GLY A 121 7.98 9.83 2.72
C GLY A 121 8.52 8.47 2.25
N LEU A 122 8.75 8.32 0.94
CA LEU A 122 9.32 7.10 0.34
C LEU A 122 10.74 6.82 0.86
N GLU A 123 11.59 7.84 0.96
CA GLU A 123 12.94 7.64 1.50
C GLU A 123 12.90 7.33 3.01
N SER A 124 11.98 7.94 3.75
CA SER A 124 11.83 7.73 5.19
C SER A 124 11.32 6.32 5.53
N LEU A 125 10.45 5.72 4.71
CA LEU A 125 9.88 4.41 5.01
C LEU A 125 10.80 3.22 4.69
N LYS A 126 11.74 3.39 3.75
CA LYS A 126 12.58 2.29 3.24
C LYS A 126 13.39 1.58 4.34
N PRO A 127 14.04 2.28 5.29
CA PRO A 127 14.78 1.61 6.37
C PRO A 127 13.89 0.73 7.26
N GLU A 128 12.70 1.22 7.62
CA GLU A 128 11.75 0.47 8.46
C GLU A 128 11.18 -0.75 7.72
N LEU A 129 10.83 -0.57 6.44
CA LEU A 129 10.35 -1.65 5.59
C LEU A 129 11.43 -2.72 5.39
N LYS A 130 12.69 -2.30 5.14
CA LYS A 130 13.82 -3.21 5.02
C LYS A 130 14.00 -4.05 6.29
N ALA A 131 14.01 -3.42 7.46
CA ALA A 131 14.14 -4.13 8.73
C ALA A 131 13.01 -5.17 8.92
N SER A 132 11.79 -4.83 8.53
CA SER A 132 10.64 -5.74 8.59
C SER A 132 10.77 -6.93 7.63
N ILE A 133 11.22 -6.68 6.40
CA ILE A 133 11.49 -7.72 5.39
C ILE A 133 12.59 -8.66 5.89
N ASP A 134 13.73 -8.11 6.32
CA ASP A 134 14.87 -8.89 6.79
C ASP A 134 14.47 -9.76 7.99
N LYS A 135 13.67 -9.23 8.91
CA LYS A 135 13.13 -9.99 10.04
C LYS A 135 12.32 -11.20 9.58
N GLY A 136 11.45 -11.05 8.58
CA GLY A 136 10.66 -12.14 8.03
C GLY A 136 11.51 -13.21 7.34
N ILE A 137 12.48 -12.79 6.51
CA ILE A 137 13.39 -13.70 5.81
C ILE A 137 14.28 -14.46 6.81
N ASN A 138 14.85 -13.76 7.77
CA ASN A 138 15.72 -14.35 8.78
C ASN A 138 14.97 -15.38 9.63
N PHE A 139 13.70 -15.12 9.99
CA PHE A 139 12.89 -16.09 10.70
C PHE A 139 12.62 -17.35 9.88
N ALA A 140 12.35 -17.24 8.58
CA ALA A 140 12.09 -18.39 7.72
C ALA A 140 13.34 -19.24 7.41
N ASN A 141 14.54 -18.65 7.53
CA ASN A 141 15.82 -19.31 7.29
C ASN A 141 16.46 -19.89 8.57
N GLN A 142 15.75 -19.84 9.71
CA GLN A 142 16.12 -20.54 10.94
C GLN A 142 15.69 -22.00 10.87
#